data_AF-A0A820RHJ0-F1
#
_entry.id   AF-A0A820RHJ0-F1
#
_cell.length_a   1.000
_cell.length_b   1.000
_cell.length_c   1.000
_cell.angle_alpha   90.00
_cell.angle_beta   90.00
_cell.angle_gamma   90.00
#
_symmetry.space_group_name_H-M   'P 1'
#
loop_
_entity.id
_entity.type
_entity.pdbx_description
1 polymer ?
#
loop_
_entity_poly.entity_id
_entity_poly.type
_entity_poly.pdbx_seq_one_letter_code
_entity_poly.pdbx_strand_id
1 'polypeptide(L)'
;MTNIDIKSRFYLLQLEVAHGSDRYDIHIHMERPPLVLDLMQEIENKARVPIMNQQLLYRGTRLHQTPDKPLEGFGLFNGNRIILVGEKLAGLEDEHFRRLLTIEKNAKIINDVIGVVCRDFENLKKSQQPRDQCTQLLEDLQAHSERCRFDLKTFQSLANDLKVDSSEYDAYRKKDQVVRLIRDRLDILSNIISAISSYQ
;
A
#
# COMPACT_ATOMS: atom_id res chain seq x y z
N MET A 1 -38.27 -44.68 -20.06
CA MET A 1 -36.85 -44.90 -20.40
C MET A 1 -36.16 -43.56 -20.34
N THR A 2 -35.40 -43.35 -19.28
CA THR A 2 -34.65 -42.13 -18.94
C THR A 2 -33.47 -41.96 -19.89
N ASN A 3 -33.48 -40.89 -20.69
CA ASN A 3 -32.29 -40.40 -21.35
C ASN A 3 -31.87 -39.12 -20.62
N ILE A 4 -31.10 -39.29 -19.55
CA ILE A 4 -30.39 -38.18 -18.91
C ILE A 4 -29.11 -38.01 -19.71
N ASP A 5 -28.99 -36.89 -20.42
CA ASP A 5 -27.82 -36.53 -21.21
C ASP A 5 -26.68 -36.13 -20.25
N ILE A 6 -25.77 -37.07 -19.96
CA ILE A 6 -24.65 -36.90 -19.01
C ILE A 6 -23.45 -36.17 -19.66
N LYS A 7 -23.66 -35.12 -20.46
CA LYS A 7 -22.55 -34.51 -21.22
C LYS A 7 -22.43 -32.99 -21.20
N SER A 8 -22.82 -32.32 -20.12
CA SER A 8 -22.15 -31.04 -19.81
C SER A 8 -20.85 -31.33 -19.07
N ARG A 9 -19.75 -31.53 -19.81
CA ARG A 9 -18.40 -31.63 -19.23
C ARG A 9 -17.96 -30.24 -18.82
N PHE A 10 -18.22 -29.88 -17.56
CA PHE A 10 -17.60 -28.70 -16.96
C PHE A 10 -16.12 -28.99 -16.69
N TYR A 11 -15.27 -28.04 -17.05
CA TYR A 11 -13.87 -28.01 -16.68
C TYR A 11 -13.74 -27.34 -15.32
N LEU A 12 -13.16 -28.07 -14.37
CA LEU A 12 -12.84 -27.59 -13.03
C LEU A 12 -11.33 -27.65 -12.87
N LEU A 13 -10.70 -26.48 -12.80
CA LEU A 13 -9.26 -26.35 -12.65
C LEU A 13 -8.92 -25.62 -11.34
N GLN A 14 -8.11 -26.25 -10.50
CA GLN A 14 -7.56 -25.67 -9.28
C GLN A 14 -6.05 -25.57 -9.39
N LEU A 15 -5.53 -24.35 -9.32
CA LEU A 15 -4.10 -24.06 -9.48
C LEU A 15 -3.60 -23.23 -8.30
N GLU A 16 -2.33 -23.43 -7.94
CA GLU A 16 -1.64 -22.53 -7.02
C GLU A 16 -0.85 -21.50 -7.83
N VAL A 17 -1.08 -20.22 -7.60
CA VAL A 17 -0.28 -19.14 -8.19
C VAL A 17 0.62 -18.52 -7.13
N ALA A 18 1.92 -18.56 -7.38
CA ALA A 18 2.94 -17.99 -6.53
C ALA A 18 3.42 -16.63 -7.05
N HIS A 19 3.26 -15.57 -6.26
CA HIS A 19 3.74 -14.22 -6.56
C HIS A 19 4.66 -13.75 -5.44
N GLY A 20 5.99 -13.88 -5.64
CA GLY A 20 6.96 -13.64 -4.57
C GLY A 20 6.76 -14.60 -3.38
N SER A 21 6.50 -14.06 -2.19
CA SER A 21 6.15 -14.82 -0.98
C SER A 21 4.68 -15.28 -0.95
N ASP A 22 3.81 -14.63 -1.71
CA ASP A 22 2.36 -14.85 -1.66
C ASP A 22 1.96 -16.10 -2.47
N ARG A 23 0.89 -16.77 -2.02
CA ARG A 23 0.29 -17.94 -2.68
C ARG A 23 -1.21 -17.73 -2.81
N TYR A 24 -1.75 -17.98 -4.01
CA TYR A 24 -3.15 -17.78 -4.34
C TYR A 24 -3.73 -19.06 -4.93
N ASP A 25 -4.83 -19.55 -4.35
CA ASP A 25 -5.56 -20.68 -4.90
C ASP A 25 -6.57 -20.20 -5.96
N ILE A 26 -6.21 -20.38 -7.23
CA ILE A 26 -7.05 -20.03 -8.37
C ILE A 26 -7.98 -21.20 -8.69
N HIS A 27 -9.26 -20.89 -8.86
CA HIS A 27 -10.29 -21.86 -9.18
C HIS A 27 -11.00 -21.38 -10.45
N ILE A 28 -10.97 -22.19 -11.51
CA ILE A 28 -11.59 -21.88 -12.79
C ILE A 28 -12.69 -22.90 -13.06
N HIS A 29 -13.89 -22.41 -13.34
CA HIS A 29 -15.04 -23.22 -13.71
C HIS A 29 -15.57 -22.74 -15.07
N MET A 30 -15.53 -23.63 -16.08
CA MET A 30 -15.90 -23.29 -17.46
C MET A 30 -16.63 -24.46 -18.14
N GLU A 31 -17.52 -24.16 -19.07
CA GLU A 31 -18.13 -25.17 -19.97
C GLU A 31 -17.21 -25.57 -21.13
N ARG A 32 -16.13 -24.82 -21.33
CA ARG A 32 -15.09 -25.05 -22.35
C ARG A 32 -13.72 -25.26 -21.70
N PRO A 33 -12.74 -25.83 -22.42
CA PRO A 33 -11.36 -25.86 -21.96
C PRO A 33 -10.88 -24.45 -21.55
N PRO A 34 -10.39 -24.26 -20.32
CA PRO A 34 -9.87 -22.98 -19.87
C PRO A 34 -8.66 -22.56 -20.69
N LEU A 35 -8.65 -21.32 -21.16
CA LEU A 35 -7.56 -20.70 -21.87
C LEU A 35 -6.61 -20.01 -20.89
N VAL A 36 -5.42 -19.65 -21.38
CA VAL A 36 -4.50 -18.80 -20.62
C VAL A 36 -5.15 -17.48 -20.23
N LEU A 37 -5.96 -16.88 -21.10
CA LEU A 37 -6.66 -15.62 -20.80
C LEU A 37 -7.59 -15.75 -19.58
N ASP A 38 -8.32 -16.86 -19.45
CA ASP A 38 -9.24 -17.07 -18.32
C ASP A 38 -8.46 -17.15 -17.00
N LEU A 39 -7.30 -17.82 -17.02
CA LEU A 39 -6.39 -17.83 -15.88
C LEU A 39 -5.87 -16.42 -15.57
N MET A 40 -5.49 -15.64 -16.57
CA MET A 40 -5.01 -14.27 -16.37
C MET A 40 -6.09 -13.38 -15.75
N GLN A 41 -7.34 -13.51 -16.18
CA GLN A 41 -8.47 -12.79 -15.58
C GLN A 41 -8.70 -13.19 -14.12
N GLU A 42 -8.66 -14.47 -13.80
CA GLU A 42 -8.78 -14.94 -12.41
C GLU A 42 -7.61 -14.47 -11.53
N ILE A 43 -6.40 -14.40 -12.08
CA ILE A 43 -5.23 -13.85 -11.40
C ILE A 43 -5.39 -12.34 -11.17
N GLU A 44 -5.92 -11.59 -12.13
CA GLU A 44 -6.19 -10.16 -11.96
C GLU A 44 -7.21 -9.95 -10.83
N ASN A 45 -8.26 -10.76 -10.79
CA ASN A 45 -9.29 -10.71 -9.76
C ASN A 45 -8.75 -11.05 -8.35
N LYS A 46 -7.93 -12.11 -8.23
CA LYS A 46 -7.45 -12.60 -6.92
C LYS A 46 -6.14 -11.98 -6.45
N ALA A 47 -5.17 -11.82 -7.35
CA ALA A 47 -3.83 -11.31 -7.04
C ALA A 47 -3.67 -9.81 -7.34
N ARG A 48 -4.67 -9.16 -7.97
CA ARG A 48 -4.68 -7.72 -8.30
C ARG A 48 -3.52 -7.28 -9.20
N VAL A 49 -2.97 -8.20 -10.00
CA VAL A 49 -1.96 -7.89 -11.02
C VAL A 49 -2.67 -7.74 -12.36
N PRO A 50 -2.60 -6.56 -13.02
CA PRO A 50 -3.22 -6.35 -14.32
C PRO A 50 -2.82 -7.39 -15.34
N ILE A 51 -3.75 -7.82 -16.21
CA ILE A 51 -3.43 -8.75 -17.31
C ILE A 51 -2.19 -8.28 -18.10
N MET A 52 -2.07 -6.97 -18.36
CA MET A 52 -0.92 -6.38 -19.08
C MET A 52 0.42 -6.49 -18.34
N ASN A 53 0.38 -6.58 -17.01
CA ASN A 53 1.57 -6.68 -16.16
C ASN A 53 1.89 -8.13 -15.75
N GLN A 54 1.03 -9.09 -16.08
CA GLN A 54 1.21 -10.49 -15.69
C GLN A 54 2.22 -11.21 -16.58
N GLN A 55 3.31 -11.66 -15.96
CA GLN A 55 4.24 -12.63 -16.53
C GLN A 55 4.05 -13.99 -15.85
N LEU A 56 3.21 -14.82 -16.47
CA LEU A 56 2.95 -16.19 -16.02
C LEU A 56 4.02 -17.16 -16.51
N LEU A 57 4.66 -17.87 -15.58
CA LEU A 57 5.73 -18.83 -15.80
C LEU A 57 5.33 -20.21 -15.29
N TYR A 58 5.34 -21.21 -16.17
CA TYR A 58 5.15 -22.61 -15.81
C TYR A 58 6.18 -23.48 -16.53
N ARG A 59 6.99 -24.22 -15.75
CA ARG A 59 8.06 -25.11 -16.28
C ARG A 59 8.94 -24.45 -17.35
N GLY A 60 9.34 -23.20 -17.14
CA GLY A 60 10.16 -22.43 -18.08
C GLY A 60 9.40 -21.80 -19.26
N THR A 61 8.09 -22.05 -19.39
CA THR A 61 7.23 -21.48 -20.45
C THR A 61 6.51 -20.23 -19.96
N ARG A 62 6.50 -19.19 -20.80
CA ARG A 62 5.78 -17.93 -20.57
C ARG A 62 4.35 -18.03 -21.13
N LEU A 63 3.40 -18.39 -20.28
CA LEU A 63 2.01 -18.66 -20.71
C LEU A 63 1.34 -17.42 -21.31
N HIS A 64 1.52 -16.27 -20.66
CA HIS A 64 0.92 -14.98 -21.01
C HIS A 64 1.18 -14.50 -22.46
N GLN A 65 2.16 -15.08 -23.17
CA GLN A 65 2.45 -14.75 -24.57
C GLN A 65 1.45 -15.37 -25.56
N THR A 66 0.67 -16.36 -25.13
CA THR A 66 -0.31 -17.08 -25.96
C THR A 66 -1.65 -17.18 -25.20
N PRO A 67 -2.37 -16.05 -25.03
CA PRO A 67 -3.57 -15.97 -24.19
C PRO A 67 -4.74 -16.83 -24.70
N ASP A 68 -4.76 -17.11 -26.00
CA ASP A 68 -5.78 -17.85 -26.73
C ASP A 68 -5.60 -19.38 -26.66
N LYS A 69 -4.47 -19.88 -26.14
CA LYS A 69 -4.19 -21.31 -26.08
C LYS A 69 -4.78 -21.97 -24.81
N PRO A 70 -5.35 -23.18 -24.89
CA PRO A 70 -5.82 -23.92 -23.72
C PRO A 70 -4.71 -24.24 -22.72
N LEU A 71 -5.01 -24.14 -21.42
CA LEU A 71 -4.07 -24.46 -20.33
C LEU A 71 -3.60 -25.92 -20.39
N GLU A 72 -4.48 -26.85 -20.78
CA GLU A 72 -4.16 -28.26 -20.99
C GLU A 72 -3.05 -28.45 -22.03
N GLY A 73 -2.97 -27.57 -23.05
CA GLY A 73 -1.94 -27.57 -24.07
C GLY A 73 -0.53 -27.21 -23.56
N PHE A 74 -0.41 -26.88 -22.27
CA PHE A 74 0.85 -26.70 -21.54
C PHE A 74 1.08 -27.76 -20.47
N GLY A 75 0.17 -28.74 -20.34
CA GLY A 75 0.21 -29.75 -19.29
C GLY A 75 -0.11 -29.20 -17.90
N LEU A 76 -1.04 -28.22 -17.83
CA LEU A 76 -1.59 -27.71 -16.58
C LEU A 76 -2.84 -28.49 -16.17
N PHE A 77 -2.78 -29.03 -14.96
CA PHE A 77 -3.85 -29.79 -14.32
C PHE A 77 -4.00 -29.37 -12.85
N ASN A 78 -5.00 -29.94 -12.18
CA ASN A 78 -5.27 -29.66 -10.78
C ASN A 78 -4.03 -29.85 -9.88
N GLY A 79 -3.84 -28.91 -8.96
CA GLY A 79 -2.71 -28.89 -8.02
C GLY A 79 -1.38 -28.47 -8.63
N ASN A 80 -1.35 -28.05 -9.91
CA ASN A 80 -0.13 -27.49 -10.48
C ASN A 80 0.09 -26.06 -9.99
N ARG A 81 1.38 -25.72 -9.87
CA ARG A 81 1.83 -24.42 -9.40
C ARG A 81 2.39 -23.59 -10.54
N ILE A 82 1.94 -22.34 -10.64
CA ILE A 82 2.38 -21.34 -11.61
C ILE A 82 3.10 -20.21 -10.86
N ILE A 83 4.15 -19.67 -11.44
CA ILE A 83 4.83 -18.50 -10.91
C ILE A 83 4.28 -17.27 -11.66
N LEU A 84 3.79 -16.30 -10.90
CA LEU A 84 3.43 -14.98 -11.38
C LEU A 84 4.57 -14.02 -11.07
N VAL A 85 5.01 -13.27 -12.08
CA VAL A 85 5.85 -12.09 -11.94
C VAL A 85 5.06 -10.92 -12.52
N GLY A 86 5.03 -9.78 -11.85
CA GLY A 86 4.25 -8.64 -12.30
C GLY A 86 3.98 -7.66 -11.17
N GLU A 87 3.73 -6.42 -11.52
CA GLU A 87 3.37 -5.38 -10.56
C GLU A 87 1.86 -5.39 -10.35
N LYS A 88 1.43 -5.48 -9.09
CA LYS A 88 0.02 -5.25 -8.70
C LYS A 88 -0.39 -3.86 -9.18
N LEU A 89 -1.69 -3.64 -9.42
CA LEU A 89 -2.20 -2.28 -9.60
C LEU A 89 -1.78 -1.49 -8.37
N ALA A 90 -0.81 -0.59 -8.52
CA ALA A 90 -0.45 0.33 -7.46
C ALA A 90 -1.67 1.20 -7.20
N GLY A 91 -2.43 0.88 -6.14
CA GLY A 91 -3.55 1.55 -5.45
C GLY A 91 -4.14 2.86 -5.97
N LEU A 92 -4.22 3.08 -7.29
CA LEU A 92 -4.78 4.27 -7.92
C LEU A 92 -6.29 4.11 -8.18
N GLU A 93 -6.86 2.94 -7.91
CA GLU A 93 -8.32 2.71 -7.93
C GLU A 93 -8.95 2.63 -6.53
N ASP A 94 -8.17 2.21 -5.52
CA ASP A 94 -8.59 2.12 -4.12
C ASP A 94 -8.67 3.52 -3.47
N GLU A 95 -9.87 3.89 -3.04
CA GLU A 95 -10.13 5.17 -2.37
C GLU A 95 -9.35 5.32 -1.05
N HIS A 96 -9.23 4.25 -0.26
CA HIS A 96 -8.48 4.25 0.98
C HIS A 96 -6.99 4.47 0.72
N PHE A 97 -6.42 3.78 -0.27
CA PHE A 97 -5.01 3.96 -0.63
C PHE A 97 -4.70 5.37 -1.13
N ARG A 98 -5.56 5.95 -1.99
CA ARG A 98 -5.39 7.35 -2.44
C ARG A 98 -5.47 8.35 -1.29
N ARG A 99 -6.41 8.16 -0.36
CA ARG A 99 -6.52 8.99 0.84
C ARG A 99 -5.24 8.89 1.70
N LEU A 100 -4.71 7.67 1.90
CA LEU A 100 -3.45 7.46 2.61
C LEU A 100 -2.25 8.12 1.92
N LEU A 101 -2.16 8.07 0.58
CA LEU A 101 -1.14 8.81 -0.18
C LEU A 101 -1.24 10.32 0.02
N THR A 102 -2.46 10.85 0.07
CA THR A 102 -2.70 12.29 0.28
C THR A 102 -2.26 12.70 1.68
N ILE A 103 -2.62 11.91 2.70
CA ILE A 103 -2.20 12.13 4.08
C ILE A 103 -0.67 12.08 4.18
N GLU A 104 -0.01 11.08 3.57
CA GLU A 104 1.45 10.96 3.57
C GLU A 104 2.12 12.18 2.93
N LYS A 105 1.63 12.63 1.78
CA LYS A 105 2.16 13.79 1.08
C LYS A 105 2.09 15.05 1.96
N ASN A 106 0.95 15.27 2.62
CA ASN A 106 0.77 16.41 3.51
C ASN A 106 1.64 16.29 4.78
N ALA A 107 1.77 15.09 5.34
CA ALA A 107 2.66 14.85 6.48
C ALA A 107 4.14 15.10 6.13
N LYS A 108 4.57 14.81 4.89
CA LYS A 108 5.93 15.13 4.42
C LYS A 108 6.17 16.63 4.31
N ILE A 109 5.17 17.40 3.86
CA ILE A 109 5.26 18.87 3.85
C ILE A 109 5.45 19.40 5.28
N ILE A 110 4.69 18.88 6.25
CA ILE A 110 4.87 19.25 7.66
C ILE A 110 6.24 18.82 8.19
N ASN A 111 6.75 17.65 7.79
CA ASN A 111 8.09 17.21 8.17
C ASN A 111 9.17 18.22 7.78
N ASP A 112 9.08 18.79 6.57
CA ASP A 112 10.06 19.78 6.10
C ASP A 112 10.00 21.05 6.95
N VAL A 113 8.80 21.45 7.34
CA VAL A 113 8.55 22.56 8.27
C VAL A 113 9.11 22.28 9.67
N ILE A 114 8.86 21.10 10.23
CA ILE A 114 9.46 20.67 11.52
C ILE A 114 10.98 20.76 11.44
N GLY A 115 11.58 20.36 10.32
CA GLY A 115 13.02 20.47 10.09
C GLY A 115 13.54 21.90 10.16
N VAL A 116 12.77 22.88 9.68
CA VAL A 116 13.10 24.31 9.80
C VAL A 116 13.00 24.76 11.26
N VAL A 117 11.90 24.44 11.95
CA VAL A 117 11.72 24.79 13.37
C VAL A 117 12.86 24.24 14.24
N CYS A 118 13.22 22.98 14.06
CA CYS A 118 14.34 22.35 14.77
C CYS A 118 15.65 23.09 14.53
N ARG A 119 15.94 23.41 13.26
CA ARG A 119 17.17 24.11 12.89
C ARG A 119 17.23 25.52 13.47
N ASP A 120 16.14 26.27 13.37
CA ASP A 120 16.08 27.65 13.85
C ASP A 120 16.21 27.70 15.38
N PHE A 121 15.56 26.77 16.08
CA PHE A 121 15.70 26.64 17.53
C PHE A 121 17.13 26.25 17.94
N GLU A 122 17.78 25.33 17.23
CA GLU A 122 19.19 24.98 17.49
C GLU A 122 20.13 26.16 17.23
N ASN A 123 19.90 26.92 16.16
CA ASN A 123 20.68 28.12 15.85
C ASN A 123 20.50 29.18 16.94
N LEU A 124 19.28 29.37 17.44
CA LEU A 124 18.97 30.28 18.53
C LEU A 124 19.72 29.87 19.81
N LYS A 125 19.71 28.58 20.17
CA LYS A 125 20.48 28.08 21.33
C LYS A 125 21.99 28.28 21.21
N LYS A 126 22.52 28.26 19.99
CA LYS A 126 23.95 28.51 19.70
C LYS A 126 24.28 29.99 19.66
N SER A 127 23.33 30.82 19.23
CA SER A 127 23.46 32.26 19.25
C SER A 127 23.55 32.69 20.72
N GLN A 128 24.65 33.32 21.11
CA GLN A 128 24.82 33.84 22.48
C GLN A 128 23.96 35.10 22.72
N GLN A 129 22.80 35.19 22.04
CA GLN A 129 21.90 36.32 22.13
C GLN A 129 21.18 36.31 23.49
N PRO A 130 20.99 37.48 24.12
CA PRO A 130 20.21 37.59 25.34
C PRO A 130 18.77 37.09 25.10
N ARG A 131 18.25 36.29 26.03
CA ARG A 131 16.91 35.65 25.91
C ARG A 131 15.81 36.68 25.63
N ASP A 132 15.89 37.84 26.26
CA ASP A 132 14.94 38.94 26.14
C ASP A 132 14.81 39.49 24.71
N GLN A 133 15.85 39.31 23.87
CA GLN A 133 15.84 39.72 22.46
C GLN A 133 15.28 38.63 21.54
N CYS A 134 15.16 37.40 22.03
CA CYS A 134 14.68 36.24 21.29
C CYS A 134 13.23 35.88 21.61
N THR A 135 12.57 36.57 22.54
CA THR A 135 11.20 36.26 23.01
C THR A 135 10.21 36.12 21.87
N GLN A 136 10.17 37.09 20.94
CA GLN A 136 9.24 37.06 19.80
C GLN A 136 9.50 35.84 18.90
N LEU A 137 10.77 35.54 18.63
CA LEU A 137 11.14 34.40 17.79
C LEU A 137 10.81 33.06 18.46
N LEU A 138 10.95 32.96 19.79
CA LEU A 138 10.56 31.78 20.56
C LEU A 138 9.04 31.59 20.55
N GLU A 139 8.26 32.67 20.70
CA GLU A 139 6.80 32.64 20.58
C GLU A 139 6.36 32.18 19.19
N ASP A 140 6.99 32.71 18.14
CA ASP A 140 6.70 32.32 16.75
C ASP A 140 7.03 30.84 16.50
N LEU A 141 8.19 30.35 16.95
CA LEU A 141 8.59 28.94 16.85
C LEU A 141 7.64 28.02 17.62
N GLN A 142 7.20 28.44 18.81
CA GLN A 142 6.24 27.69 19.62
C GLN A 142 4.87 27.61 18.94
N ALA A 143 4.35 28.75 18.46
CA ALA A 143 3.08 28.80 17.74
C ALA A 143 3.12 27.95 16.46
N HIS A 144 4.24 27.97 15.74
CA HIS A 144 4.42 27.15 14.54
C HIS A 144 4.48 25.66 14.84
N SER A 145 5.19 25.29 15.92
CA SER A 145 5.27 23.90 16.40
C SER A 145 3.90 23.37 16.81
N GLU A 146 3.12 24.18 17.52
CA GLU A 146 1.76 23.84 17.95
C GLU A 146 0.81 23.64 16.78
N ARG A 147 0.90 24.49 15.76
CA ARG A 147 0.13 24.35 14.52
C ARG A 147 0.47 23.05 13.78
N CYS A 148 1.76 22.76 13.61
CA CYS A 148 2.21 21.50 13.00
C CYS A 148 1.69 20.28 13.81
N ARG A 149 1.69 20.38 15.13
CA ARG A 149 1.20 19.31 16.02
C ARG A 149 -0.30 19.10 15.86
N PHE A 150 -1.08 20.17 15.73
CA PHE A 150 -2.51 20.10 15.45
C PHE A 150 -2.79 19.42 14.11
N ASP A 151 -2.15 19.88 13.03
CA ASP A 151 -2.34 19.32 11.69
C ASP A 151 -1.98 17.83 11.63
N LEU A 152 -0.88 17.42 12.27
CA LEU A 152 -0.49 16.01 12.37
C LEU A 152 -1.47 15.17 13.19
N LYS A 153 -2.06 15.71 14.27
CA LYS A 153 -3.13 15.02 15.01
C LYS A 153 -4.38 14.84 14.15
N THR A 154 -4.74 15.84 13.35
CA THR A 154 -5.84 15.72 12.38
C THR A 154 -5.55 14.62 11.36
N PHE A 155 -4.35 14.59 10.79
CA PHE A 155 -3.93 13.53 9.87
C PHE A 155 -3.92 12.14 10.52
N GLN A 156 -3.52 12.06 11.78
CA GLN A 156 -3.57 10.82 12.55
C GLN A 156 -5.01 10.31 12.72
N SER A 157 -5.95 11.18 13.09
CA SER A 157 -7.37 10.82 13.19
C SER A 157 -7.90 10.33 11.84
N LEU A 158 -7.66 11.10 10.78
CA LEU A 158 -8.10 10.74 9.43
C LEU A 158 -7.55 9.39 8.99
N ALA A 159 -6.27 9.10 9.26
CA ALA A 159 -5.66 7.80 8.94
C ALA A 159 -6.28 6.66 9.77
N ASN A 160 -6.54 6.89 11.06
CA ASN A 160 -7.13 5.90 11.96
C ASN A 160 -8.58 5.56 11.56
N ASP A 161 -9.36 6.55 11.17
CA ASP A 161 -10.78 6.43 10.77
C ASP A 161 -10.97 5.65 9.47
N LEU A 162 -9.93 5.51 8.64
CA LEU A 162 -9.96 4.66 7.45
C LEU A 162 -10.06 3.19 7.87
N LYS A 163 -11.23 2.58 7.70
CA LYS A 163 -11.46 1.15 7.91
C LYS A 163 -10.88 0.35 6.74
N VAL A 164 -9.59 0.08 6.82
CA VAL A 164 -8.88 -0.78 5.87
C VAL A 164 -8.98 -2.23 6.34
N ASP A 165 -9.51 -3.11 5.50
CA ASP A 165 -9.61 -4.53 5.80
C ASP A 165 -8.22 -5.21 5.72
N SER A 166 -8.01 -6.24 6.52
CA SER A 166 -6.81 -7.10 6.46
C SER A 166 -6.56 -7.77 5.10
N SER A 167 -7.60 -7.90 4.27
CA SER A 167 -7.52 -8.38 2.89
C SER A 167 -6.91 -7.35 1.91
N GLU A 168 -6.95 -6.06 2.26
CA GLU A 168 -6.33 -4.96 1.50
C GLU A 168 -4.89 -4.72 1.98
N TYR A 169 -4.03 -5.73 1.81
CA TYR A 169 -2.67 -5.74 2.38
C TYR A 169 -1.85 -4.47 2.09
N ASP A 170 -1.94 -3.93 0.87
CA ASP A 170 -1.21 -2.73 0.47
C ASP A 170 -1.71 -1.47 1.18
N ALA A 171 -3.04 -1.28 1.27
CA ALA A 171 -3.62 -0.18 2.05
C ALA A 171 -3.36 -0.36 3.54
N TYR A 172 -3.38 -1.59 4.06
CA TYR A 172 -3.11 -1.89 5.46
C TYR A 172 -1.66 -1.55 5.81
N ARG A 173 -0.70 -2.03 5.02
CA ARG A 173 0.73 -1.71 5.16
C ARG A 173 0.97 -0.21 5.02
N LYS A 174 0.31 0.44 4.06
CA LYS A 174 0.43 1.88 3.85
C LYS A 174 -0.10 2.68 5.04
N LYS A 175 -1.23 2.26 5.61
CA LYS A 175 -1.80 2.84 6.82
C LYS A 175 -0.82 2.75 7.98
N ASP A 176 -0.23 1.58 8.22
CA ASP A 176 0.78 1.39 9.27
C ASP A 176 2.00 2.31 9.07
N GLN A 177 2.52 2.41 7.83
CA GLN A 177 3.61 3.34 7.51
C GLN A 177 3.26 4.81 7.80
N VAL A 178 2.08 5.26 7.35
CA VAL A 178 1.61 6.65 7.55
C VAL A 178 1.41 6.94 9.04
N VAL A 179 0.78 6.03 9.78
CA VAL A 179 0.54 6.18 11.22
C VAL A 179 1.86 6.25 11.99
N ARG A 180 2.85 5.41 11.65
CA ARG A 180 4.19 5.46 12.25
C ARG A 180 4.89 6.78 11.96
N LEU A 181 4.92 7.21 10.69
CA LEU A 181 5.52 8.49 10.29
C LEU A 181 4.92 9.65 11.10
N ILE A 182 3.59 9.73 11.20
CA ILE A 182 2.91 10.80 11.94
C ILE A 182 3.24 10.74 13.43
N ARG A 183 3.25 9.55 14.03
CA ARG A 183 3.61 9.36 15.44
C ARG A 183 5.03 9.87 15.73
N ASP A 184 6.01 9.43 14.94
CA ASP A 184 7.41 9.83 15.12
C ASP A 184 7.57 11.36 15.04
N ARG A 185 6.78 12.03 14.18
CA ARG A 185 6.78 13.49 14.07
C ARG A 185 6.09 14.20 15.23
N LEU A 186 5.00 13.64 15.76
CA LEU A 186 4.36 14.15 16.96
C LEU A 186 5.30 14.06 18.18
N ASP A 187 6.11 13.00 18.26
CA ASP A 187 7.10 12.85 19.34
C ASP A 187 8.21 13.91 19.23
N ILE A 188 8.73 14.15 18.03
CA ILE A 188 9.69 15.24 17.77
C ILE A 188 9.10 16.60 18.16
N LEU A 189 7.86 16.88 17.74
CA LEU A 189 7.19 18.14 18.08
C LEU A 189 6.94 18.30 19.58
N SER A 190 6.58 17.22 20.27
CA SER A 190 6.39 17.26 21.72
C SER A 190 7.70 17.61 22.42
N ASN A 191 8.80 17.00 21.99
CA ASN A 191 10.13 17.29 22.53
C ASN A 191 10.57 18.74 22.26
N ILE A 192 10.38 19.26 21.05
CA ILE A 192 10.81 20.63 20.74
C ILE A 192 9.93 21.68 21.42
N ILE A 193 8.62 21.47 21.52
CA ILE A 193 7.71 22.36 22.25
C ILE A 193 8.14 22.43 23.72
N SER A 194 8.37 21.29 24.36
CA SER A 194 8.88 21.26 25.74
C SER A 194 10.24 21.94 25.87
N ALA A 195 11.13 21.78 24.89
CA ALA A 195 12.43 22.43 24.90
C ALA A 195 12.35 23.96 24.72
N ILE A 196 11.46 24.46 23.85
CA ILE A 196 11.20 25.89 23.67
C ILE A 196 10.62 26.48 24.96
N SER A 197 9.59 25.84 25.54
CA SER A 197 8.99 26.32 26.80
C SER A 197 9.95 26.27 27.99
N SER A 198 10.95 25.38 27.99
CA SER A 198 11.99 25.35 29.03
C SER A 198 13.10 26.39 28.81
N TYR A 199 13.17 26.96 27.61
CA TYR A 199 14.18 27.93 27.22
C TYR A 199 13.76 29.38 27.51
N GLN A 200 12.45 29.65 27.41
CA GLN A 200 11.79 30.85 27.94
C GLN A 200 12.00 30.95 29.45
#